data_AF-A0A1F9GIK3-F1
#
_entry.id   AF-A0A1F9GIK3-F1
#
_cell.length_a   1.000
_cell.length_b   1.000
_cell.length_c   1.000
_cell.angle_alpha   90.00
_cell.angle_beta   90.00
_cell.angle_gamma   90.00
#
_symmetry.space_group_name_H-M   'P 1'
#
loop_
_entity.id
_entity.type
_entity.pdbx_description
1 polymer ?
#
loop_
_entity_poly.entity_id
_entity_poly.type
_entity_poly.pdbx_seq_one_letter_code
_entity_poly.pdbx_strand_id
1 'polypeptide(L)'
;MQTFLKKLMEMVKLAPNLPPNEVHVFNVHASYGHYQIIIGPAEKVLKRNRLQRSLEINGALHHLFITKNHVMPHPTHNQIHNNLRGCIIMRDLTLHLKDPTGAGRKLETGNQKNAVLAREKINLAGNDGEKLLKRIEVTGKLAKDTYKIVQEDILTALANKQYTTT
;
A
#
# COMPACT_ATOMS: atom_id res chain seq x y z
N MET A 1 -15.94 -2.15 12.86
CA MET A 1 -14.70 -1.61 12.26
C MET A 1 -14.97 -1.34 10.77
N GLN A 2 -14.79 -0.11 10.28
CA GLN A 2 -15.01 0.21 8.86
C GLN A 2 -13.87 -0.36 7.97
N THR A 3 -14.19 -0.76 6.73
CA THR A 3 -13.21 -1.22 5.74
C THR A 3 -12.41 -0.06 5.16
N PHE A 4 -11.23 -0.34 4.60
CA PHE A 4 -10.42 0.68 3.93
C PHE A 4 -11.19 1.35 2.78
N LEU A 5 -11.85 0.56 1.92
CA LEU A 5 -12.67 1.09 0.83
C LEU A 5 -13.76 2.05 1.32
N LYS A 6 -14.44 1.74 2.44
CA LYS A 6 -15.48 2.61 2.98
C LYS A 6 -14.90 3.95 3.42
N LYS A 7 -13.79 3.94 4.16
CA LYS A 7 -13.09 5.17 4.57
C LYS A 7 -12.65 5.99 3.36
N LEU A 8 -12.11 5.32 2.34
CA LEU A 8 -11.67 5.95 1.10
C LEU A 8 -12.83 6.66 0.39
N MET A 9 -13.95 5.94 0.18
CA MET A 9 -15.15 6.50 -0.47
C MET A 9 -15.72 7.70 0.30
N GLU A 10 -15.74 7.63 1.63
CA GLU A 10 -16.16 8.75 2.49
C GLU A 10 -15.25 9.98 2.30
N MET A 11 -13.93 9.78 2.29
CA MET A 11 -12.95 10.87 2.15
C MET A 11 -13.01 11.57 0.78
N VAL A 12 -13.31 10.83 -0.29
CA VAL A 12 -13.46 11.40 -1.65
C VAL A 12 -14.91 11.76 -1.99
N LYS A 13 -15.83 11.72 -1.02
CA LYS A 13 -17.26 12.04 -1.17
C LYS A 13 -17.94 11.23 -2.29
N LEU A 14 -17.52 9.98 -2.50
CA LEU A 14 -18.19 9.07 -3.43
C LEU A 14 -19.50 8.57 -2.82
N ALA A 15 -20.56 8.52 -3.65
CA ALA A 15 -21.85 8.02 -3.21
C ALA A 15 -21.73 6.56 -2.72
N PRO A 16 -22.39 6.17 -1.62
CA PRO A 16 -22.34 4.80 -1.11
C PRO A 16 -22.97 3.78 -2.09
N ASN A 17 -23.88 4.25 -2.96
CA ASN A 17 -24.62 3.45 -3.92
C ASN A 17 -24.11 3.69 -5.35
N LEU A 18 -22.81 3.47 -5.58
CA LEU A 18 -22.24 3.53 -6.93
C LEU A 18 -22.93 2.50 -7.85
N PRO A 19 -23.32 2.88 -9.08
CA PRO A 19 -23.82 1.96 -10.11
C PRO A 19 -22.96 0.69 -10.23
N PRO A 20 -23.55 -0.52 -10.27
CA PRO A 20 -22.78 -1.77 -10.16
C PRO A 20 -21.67 -1.95 -11.18
N ASN A 21 -21.82 -1.41 -12.39
CA ASN A 21 -20.86 -1.56 -13.48
C ASN A 21 -19.83 -0.43 -13.56
N GLU A 22 -19.91 0.56 -12.67
CA GLU A 22 -19.04 1.73 -12.71
C GLU A 22 -17.68 1.45 -12.05
N VAL A 23 -16.63 1.95 -12.70
CA VAL A 23 -15.24 1.94 -12.24
C VAL A 23 -14.85 3.38 -11.94
N HIS A 24 -14.30 3.62 -10.75
CA HIS A 24 -13.78 4.94 -10.38
C HIS A 24 -12.26 4.91 -10.33
N VAL A 25 -11.65 5.91 -10.96
CA VAL A 25 -10.20 6.09 -10.97
C VAL A 25 -9.89 7.50 -10.50
N PHE A 26 -8.99 7.63 -9.54
CA PHE A 26 -8.50 8.94 -9.10
C PHE A 26 -7.07 8.84 -8.59
N ASN A 27 -6.37 9.98 -8.60
CA ASN A 27 -4.98 10.07 -8.19
C ASN A 27 -4.84 10.73 -6.82
N VAL A 28 -3.94 10.22 -6.00
CA VAL A 28 -3.57 10.76 -4.69
C VAL A 28 -2.07 11.04 -4.69
N HIS A 29 -1.73 12.31 -4.50
CA HIS A 29 -0.37 12.74 -4.18
C HIS A 29 -0.26 12.77 -2.65
N ALA A 30 0.57 11.90 -2.10
CA ALA A 30 0.73 11.70 -0.67
C ALA A 30 2.19 11.90 -0.25
N SER A 31 2.51 11.66 1.02
CA SER A 31 3.80 12.03 1.60
C SER A 31 4.93 11.13 1.11
N TYR A 32 4.63 9.84 0.94
CA TYR A 32 5.62 8.82 0.57
C TYR A 32 5.60 8.51 -0.92
N GLY A 33 4.59 8.95 -1.65
CA GLY A 33 4.47 8.66 -3.06
C GLY A 33 3.25 9.19 -3.78
N HIS A 34 3.02 8.62 -4.95
CA HIS A 34 1.93 8.97 -5.85
C HIS A 34 1.18 7.71 -6.24
N TYR A 35 -0.14 7.73 -6.04
CA TYR A 35 -0.99 6.56 -6.16
C TYR A 35 -2.17 6.85 -7.08
N GLN A 36 -2.38 6.01 -8.08
CA GLN A 36 -3.64 5.88 -8.79
C GLN A 36 -4.46 4.80 -8.09
N ILE A 37 -5.68 5.17 -7.69
CA ILE A 37 -6.60 4.30 -6.99
C ILE A 37 -7.74 3.96 -7.93
N ILE A 38 -8.00 2.67 -8.10
CA ILE A 38 -9.01 2.12 -8.98
C ILE A 38 -10.01 1.34 -8.11
N ILE A 39 -11.24 1.81 -8.03
CA ILE A 39 -12.36 1.11 -7.40
C ILE A 39 -13.11 0.38 -8.51
N GLY A 40 -13.06 -0.95 -8.48
CA GLY A 40 -13.68 -1.81 -9.49
C GLY A 40 -15.22 -1.85 -9.40
N PRO A 41 -15.87 -2.55 -10.34
CA PRO A 41 -17.32 -2.74 -10.33
C PRO A 41 -17.75 -3.55 -9.10
N ALA A 42 -19.05 -3.47 -8.78
CA ALA A 42 -19.65 -4.26 -7.72
C ALA A 42 -19.85 -5.71 -8.19
N GLU A 43 -19.10 -6.63 -7.60
CA GLU A 43 -19.21 -8.07 -7.84
C GLU A 43 -20.09 -8.72 -6.76
N LYS A 44 -20.95 -9.65 -7.19
CA LYS A 44 -21.85 -10.37 -6.27
C LYS A 44 -21.05 -11.45 -5.54
N VAL A 45 -20.90 -11.32 -4.23
CA VAL A 45 -20.28 -12.36 -3.42
C VAL A 45 -21.31 -13.45 -3.15
N LEU A 46 -21.19 -14.58 -3.87
CA LEU A 46 -22.09 -15.74 -3.82
C LEU A 46 -22.44 -16.19 -2.39
N LYS A 47 -21.52 -16.05 -1.44
CA LYS A 47 -21.68 -16.54 -0.06
C LYS A 47 -22.48 -15.60 0.87
N ARG A 48 -22.75 -14.35 0.51
CA ARG A 48 -23.35 -13.36 1.45
C ARG A 48 -24.46 -12.48 0.85
N ASN A 49 -24.79 -12.67 -0.42
CA ASN A 49 -25.72 -11.79 -1.15
C ASN A 49 -25.40 -10.28 -0.97
N ARG A 50 -24.11 -9.96 -0.79
CA ARG A 50 -23.59 -8.60 -0.64
C ARG A 50 -22.76 -8.28 -1.88
N LEU A 51 -22.95 -7.07 -2.37
CA LEU A 51 -22.10 -6.50 -3.40
C LEU A 51 -20.76 -6.09 -2.77
N GLN A 52 -19.66 -6.46 -3.39
CA GLN A 52 -18.32 -6.11 -2.97
C GLN A 52 -17.55 -5.54 -4.15
N ARG A 53 -16.75 -4.50 -3.91
CA ARG A 53 -15.90 -3.90 -4.93
C ARG A 53 -14.46 -4.24 -4.65
N SER A 54 -13.73 -4.55 -5.72
CA SER A 54 -12.29 -4.67 -5.68
C SER A 54 -11.66 -3.28 -5.61
N LEU A 55 -10.45 -3.24 -5.09
CA LEU A 55 -9.62 -2.05 -5.01
C LEU A 55 -8.26 -2.40 -5.58
N GLU A 56 -7.77 -1.57 -6.49
CA GLU A 56 -6.43 -1.67 -7.06
C GLU A 56 -5.69 -0.35 -6.85
N ILE A 57 -4.43 -0.43 -6.43
CA ILE A 57 -3.56 0.72 -6.19
C ILE A 57 -2.29 0.53 -7.00
N ASN A 58 -2.11 1.44 -7.95
CA ASN A 58 -0.96 1.50 -8.83
C ASN A 58 -0.18 2.76 -8.50
N GLY A 59 1.14 2.71 -8.48
CA GLY A 59 1.87 3.93 -8.16
C GLY A 59 3.35 3.77 -7.91
N ALA A 60 3.93 4.83 -7.37
CA ALA A 60 5.32 4.92 -6.99
C ALA A 60 5.45 5.34 -5.53
N LEU A 61 6.46 4.80 -4.84
CA LEU A 61 6.81 5.15 -3.47
C LEU A 61 8.31 5.42 -3.42
N HIS A 62 8.71 6.51 -2.76
CA HIS A 62 10.07 7.04 -2.88
C HIS A 62 11.12 6.10 -2.29
N HIS A 63 10.86 5.60 -1.08
CA HIS A 63 11.74 4.65 -0.41
C HIS A 63 11.05 3.87 0.71
N LEU A 64 11.57 2.70 1.05
CA LEU A 64 11.24 1.94 2.25
C LEU A 64 12.51 1.53 2.98
N PHE A 65 12.45 1.54 4.31
CA PHE A 65 13.46 0.98 5.18
C PHE A 65 13.00 -0.37 5.68
N ILE A 66 13.89 -1.35 5.55
CA ILE A 66 13.60 -2.75 5.88
C ILE A 66 14.60 -3.23 6.91
N THR A 67 14.07 -3.83 7.97
CA THR A 67 14.83 -4.54 9.01
C THR A 67 14.26 -5.92 9.23
N LYS A 68 14.91 -6.71 10.09
CA LYS A 68 14.47 -8.06 10.44
C LYS A 68 12.99 -8.12 10.86
N ASN A 69 12.50 -7.06 11.50
CA ASN A 69 11.18 -7.05 12.15
C ASN A 69 10.17 -6.20 11.36
N HIS A 70 10.62 -5.16 10.66
CA HIS A 70 9.74 -4.10 10.16
C HIS A 70 10.07 -3.67 8.74
N VAL A 71 9.03 -3.33 7.99
CA VAL A 71 9.06 -2.51 6.77
C VAL A 71 8.42 -1.18 7.15
N MET A 72 9.10 -0.06 6.92
CA MET A 72 8.66 1.25 7.37
C MET A 72 9.03 2.35 6.35
N PRO A 73 8.26 3.44 6.25
CA PRO A 73 8.57 4.55 5.33
C PRO A 73 9.72 5.41 5.83
N HIS A 74 10.00 5.41 7.14
CA HIS A 74 11.05 6.21 7.76
C HIS A 74 11.87 5.37 8.73
N PRO A 75 13.17 5.66 8.91
CA PRO A 75 13.95 5.01 9.93
C PRO A 75 13.60 5.61 11.30
N THR A 76 13.74 4.81 12.34
CA THR A 76 13.70 5.26 13.73
C THR A 76 14.93 6.11 14.08
N HIS A 77 14.82 6.95 15.10
CA HIS A 77 15.93 7.75 15.61
C HIS A 77 17.18 6.90 15.94
N ASN A 78 16.98 5.71 16.53
CA ASN A 78 18.09 4.80 16.82
C ASN A 78 18.76 4.26 15.54
N GLN A 79 18.00 4.00 14.49
CA GLN A 79 18.59 3.60 13.20
C GLN A 79 19.40 4.72 12.58
N ILE A 80 18.91 5.97 12.65
CA ILE A 80 19.64 7.14 12.17
C ILE A 80 20.95 7.30 12.93
N HIS A 81 20.91 7.26 14.26
CA HIS A 81 22.11 7.36 15.12
C HIS A 81 23.16 6.28 14.80
N ASN A 82 22.70 5.08 14.42
CA ASN A 82 23.58 3.97 14.06
C ASN A 82 23.91 3.90 12.56
N ASN A 83 23.81 5.03 11.83
CA ASN A 83 24.11 5.14 10.40
C ASN A 83 23.38 4.10 9.55
N LEU A 84 22.14 3.77 9.94
CA LEU A 84 21.25 2.79 9.30
C LEU A 84 21.84 1.37 9.24
N ARG A 85 22.84 1.04 10.05
CA ARG A 85 23.40 -0.31 10.14
C ARG A 85 22.29 -1.32 10.46
N GLY A 86 22.26 -2.45 9.75
CA GLY A 86 21.22 -3.46 9.90
C GLY A 86 19.93 -3.15 9.14
N CYS A 87 19.91 -2.09 8.32
CA CYS A 87 18.79 -1.74 7.46
C CYS A 87 19.11 -2.03 5.99
N ILE A 88 18.04 -2.23 5.22
CA ILE A 88 18.08 -2.22 3.76
C ILE A 88 17.18 -1.08 3.31
N ILE A 89 17.71 -0.21 2.45
CA ILE A 89 16.95 0.90 1.88
C ILE A 89 16.54 0.48 0.47
N MET A 90 15.24 0.33 0.25
CA MET A 90 14.69 0.19 -1.10
C MET A 90 14.32 1.57 -1.60
N ARG A 91 14.72 1.93 -2.82
CA ARG A 91 14.41 3.24 -3.43
C ARG A 91 13.69 3.07 -4.75
N ASP A 92 12.90 4.08 -5.09
CA ASP A 92 12.10 4.18 -6.31
C ASP A 92 11.26 2.91 -6.53
N LEU A 93 10.31 2.68 -5.63
CA LEU A 93 9.47 1.50 -5.64
C LEU A 93 8.26 1.70 -6.54
N THR A 94 8.06 0.78 -7.49
CA THR A 94 6.82 0.65 -8.28
C THR A 94 5.87 -0.31 -7.58
N LEU A 95 4.60 0.08 -7.51
CA LEU A 95 3.55 -0.64 -6.80
C LEU A 95 2.44 -1.07 -7.76
N HIS A 96 2.01 -2.32 -7.62
CA HIS A 96 0.76 -2.86 -8.15
C HIS A 96 0.11 -3.68 -7.04
N LEU A 97 -0.93 -3.14 -6.39
CA LEU A 97 -1.55 -3.73 -5.20
C LEU A 97 -3.05 -3.91 -5.40
N LYS A 98 -3.51 -5.15 -5.50
CA LYS A 98 -4.90 -5.54 -5.70
C LYS A 98 -5.49 -6.21 -4.45
N ASP A 99 -6.50 -5.58 -3.88
CA ASP A 99 -7.39 -6.12 -2.84
C ASP A 99 -8.74 -6.47 -3.48
N PRO A 100 -9.02 -7.76 -3.75
CA PRO A 100 -10.29 -8.20 -4.34
C PRO A 100 -11.52 -7.82 -3.53
N THR A 101 -11.34 -7.51 -2.25
CA THR A 101 -12.41 -7.28 -1.28
C THR A 101 -12.56 -5.83 -0.85
N GLY A 102 -11.57 -4.98 -1.14
CA GLY A 102 -11.48 -3.62 -0.59
C GLY A 102 -11.48 -3.55 0.95
N ALA A 103 -11.27 -4.69 1.63
CA ALA A 103 -11.33 -4.79 3.08
C ALA A 103 -10.11 -4.16 3.76
N GLY A 104 -9.01 -4.04 3.03
CA GLY A 104 -7.76 -3.46 3.46
C GLY A 104 -6.88 -4.41 4.27
N ARG A 105 -7.04 -5.73 4.11
CA ARG A 105 -6.37 -6.73 4.98
C ARG A 105 -5.83 -7.97 4.27
N LYS A 106 -6.32 -8.30 3.07
CA LYS A 106 -5.93 -9.53 2.36
C LYS A 106 -5.45 -9.17 0.96
N LEU A 107 -4.13 -9.13 0.80
CA LEU A 107 -3.52 -9.26 -0.52
C LEU A 107 -3.35 -10.76 -0.81
N GLU A 108 -3.89 -11.21 -1.93
CA GLU A 108 -3.56 -12.54 -2.46
C GLU A 108 -2.14 -12.50 -2.99
N THR A 109 -1.22 -13.18 -2.31
CA THR A 109 0.21 -13.20 -2.67
C THR A 109 0.57 -14.37 -3.59
N GLY A 110 -0.41 -15.09 -4.15
CA GLY A 110 -0.21 -16.17 -5.10
C GLY A 110 -0.28 -15.68 -6.55
N ASN A 111 0.78 -15.94 -7.32
CA ASN A 111 0.98 -15.64 -8.74
C ASN A 111 0.64 -14.19 -9.17
N GLN A 112 1.63 -13.31 -9.00
CA GLN A 112 1.88 -12.09 -9.78
C GLN A 112 0.87 -10.93 -9.76
N LYS A 113 -0.26 -10.98 -9.05
CA LYS A 113 -1.21 -9.84 -9.00
C LYS A 113 -0.85 -8.72 -8.02
N ASN A 114 0.15 -8.93 -7.16
CA ASN A 114 0.58 -7.97 -6.15
C ASN A 114 2.11 -7.85 -6.21
N ALA A 115 2.62 -6.69 -6.64
CA ALA A 115 4.04 -6.45 -6.83
C ALA A 115 4.50 -5.16 -6.16
N VAL A 116 5.64 -5.25 -5.48
CA VAL A 116 6.42 -4.11 -4.97
C VAL A 116 7.83 -4.30 -5.49
N LEU A 117 8.22 -3.48 -6.45
CA LEU A 117 9.48 -3.61 -7.18
C LEU A 117 10.32 -2.36 -6.92
N ALA A 118 11.50 -2.53 -6.31
CA ALA A 118 12.43 -1.43 -6.11
C ALA A 118 13.43 -1.37 -7.26
N ARG A 119 13.72 -0.16 -7.75
CA ARG A 119 14.80 0.07 -8.72
C ARG A 119 16.18 -0.11 -8.09
N GLU A 120 16.33 0.37 -6.85
CA GLU A 120 17.59 0.35 -6.13
C GLU A 120 17.40 -0.29 -4.74
N LYS A 121 18.39 -1.08 -4.31
CA LYS A 121 18.45 -1.71 -2.98
C LYS A 121 19.83 -1.44 -2.37
N ILE A 122 19.88 -0.63 -1.32
CA ILE A 122 21.10 -0.33 -0.57
C ILE A 122 21.14 -1.20 0.69
N ASN A 123 22.05 -2.18 0.72
CA ASN A 123 22.14 -3.13 1.83
C ASN A 123 23.19 -2.69 2.87
N LEU A 124 22.73 -2.14 3.99
CA LEU A 124 23.55 -1.76 5.14
C LEU A 124 23.51 -2.83 6.27
N ALA A 125 22.93 -3.99 5.97
CA ALA A 125 22.81 -5.12 6.88
C ALA A 125 23.76 -6.29 6.53
N GLY A 126 24.57 -6.16 5.47
CA GLY A 126 25.50 -7.20 5.03
C GLY A 126 24.78 -8.51 4.67
N ASN A 127 25.40 -9.65 4.99
CA ASN A 127 24.87 -10.98 4.67
C ASN A 127 23.47 -11.25 5.24
N ASP A 128 23.14 -10.64 6.38
CA ASP A 128 21.82 -10.76 6.98
C ASP A 128 20.75 -10.02 6.17
N GLY A 129 21.14 -8.94 5.48
CA GLY A 129 20.26 -8.19 4.60
C GLY A 129 19.81 -9.00 3.38
N GLU A 130 20.72 -9.74 2.75
CA GLU A 130 20.39 -10.58 1.59
C GLU A 130 19.39 -11.70 1.96
N LYS A 131 19.65 -12.38 3.08
CA LYS A 131 18.74 -13.39 3.63
C LYS A 131 17.37 -12.79 3.94
N LEU A 132 17.36 -11.58 4.48
CA LEU A 132 16.13 -10.85 4.79
C LEU A 132 15.32 -10.53 3.54
N LEU A 133 15.93 -9.99 2.48
CA LEU A 133 15.27 -9.67 1.22
C LEU A 133 14.60 -10.91 0.62
N LYS A 134 15.35 -12.00 0.48
CA LYS A 134 14.83 -13.26 -0.08
C LYS A 134 13.63 -13.76 0.74
N ARG A 135 13.71 -13.68 2.07
CA ARG A 135 12.62 -14.11 2.96
C ARG A 135 11.38 -13.23 2.82
N ILE A 136 11.51 -11.90 2.81
CA ILE A 136 10.33 -11.01 2.73
C ILE A 136 9.64 -11.06 1.37
N GLU A 137 10.39 -11.32 0.29
CA GLU A 137 9.87 -11.52 -1.06
C GLU A 137 9.08 -12.83 -1.13
N VAL A 138 9.68 -13.95 -0.68
CA VAL A 138 9.01 -15.28 -0.68
C VAL A 138 7.76 -15.31 0.21
N THR A 139 7.81 -14.66 1.38
CA THR A 139 6.67 -14.65 2.32
C THR A 139 5.56 -13.67 1.91
N GLY A 140 5.81 -12.82 0.91
CA GLY A 140 4.92 -11.72 0.54
C GLY A 140 4.77 -10.66 1.64
N LYS A 141 5.66 -10.65 2.65
CA LYS A 141 5.63 -9.68 3.75
C LYS A 141 5.83 -8.26 3.23
N LEU A 142 6.71 -8.08 2.24
CA LEU A 142 6.97 -6.78 1.62
C LEU A 142 5.67 -6.16 1.11
N ALA A 143 4.96 -6.85 0.20
CA ALA A 143 3.70 -6.35 -0.35
C ALA A 143 2.64 -6.06 0.72
N LYS A 144 2.50 -6.94 1.72
CA LYS A 144 1.52 -6.78 2.80
C LYS A 144 1.79 -5.56 3.67
N ASP A 145 3.05 -5.33 4.05
CA ASP A 145 3.39 -4.20 4.91
C ASP A 145 3.45 -2.88 4.11
N THR A 146 3.95 -2.91 2.88
CA THR A 146 3.86 -1.75 1.96
C THR A 146 2.42 -1.32 1.74
N TYR A 147 1.48 -2.26 1.60
CA TYR A 147 0.06 -1.92 1.44
C TYR A 147 -0.50 -1.16 2.64
N LYS A 148 -0.15 -1.55 3.87
CA LYS A 148 -0.59 -0.81 5.07
C LYS A 148 -0.05 0.61 5.08
N ILE A 149 1.24 0.77 4.76
CA ILE A 149 1.90 2.08 4.67
C ILE A 149 1.19 2.97 3.65
N VAL A 150 0.91 2.43 2.46
CA VAL A 150 0.21 3.15 1.38
C VAL A 150 -1.21 3.53 1.77
N GLN A 151 -1.94 2.64 2.45
CA GLN A 151 -3.29 2.94 2.95
C GLN A 151 -3.30 4.11 3.94
N GLU A 152 -2.37 4.11 4.89
CA GLU A 152 -2.23 5.17 5.88
C GLU A 152 -1.84 6.50 5.22
N ASP A 153 -0.90 6.46 4.26
CA ASP A 153 -0.46 7.66 3.54
C ASP A 153 -1.57 8.27 2.67
N ILE A 154 -2.34 7.43 1.96
CA ILE A 154 -3.51 7.87 1.18
C ILE A 154 -4.54 8.57 2.09
N LEU A 155 -4.92 7.95 3.21
CA LEU A 155 -5.93 8.52 4.10
C LEU A 155 -5.45 9.83 4.73
N THR A 156 -4.17 9.90 5.10
CA THR A 156 -3.55 11.11 5.65
C THR A 156 -3.55 12.24 4.61
N ALA A 157 -3.15 11.95 3.38
CA ALA A 157 -3.13 12.94 2.30
C ALA A 157 -4.52 13.48 1.96
N LEU A 158 -5.53 12.60 1.91
CA LEU A 158 -6.91 13.01 1.66
C LEU A 158 -7.51 13.83 2.80
N ALA A 159 -7.22 13.46 4.06
CA ALA A 159 -7.66 14.24 5.22
C ALA A 159 -7.06 15.65 5.20
N ASN A 160 -5.76 15.78 4.92
CA ASN A 160 -5.09 17.09 4.86
C ASN A 160 -5.62 18.00 3.75
N LYS A 161 -6.00 17.43 2.59
CA LYS A 161 -6.60 18.19 1.48
C LYS A 161 -7.97 18.78 1.81
N GLN A 162 -8.74 18.16 2.71
CA GLN A 162 -10.02 18.71 3.14
C GLN A 162 -9.86 20.00 3.98
N TYR A 163 -8.67 20.26 4.54
CA TYR A 163 -8.37 21.48 5.32
C TYR A 163 -7.73 22.60 4.50
N THR A 164 -7.38 22.36 3.23
CA THR A 164 -6.84 23.37 2.30
C THR A 164 -7.93 23.98 1.39
N THR A 165 -9.09 24.34 1.94
CA THR A 165 -10.01 25.30 1.31
C THR A 165 -9.56 26.71 1.71
N THR A 166 -8.66 27.29 0.91
CA THR A 166 -8.42 28.74 0.88
C THR A 166 -9.45 29.44 0.02
#